data_AF-A0A1H7HV84-F1
#
_entry.id   AF-A0A1H7HV84-F1
#
_cell.length_a   1.000
_cell.length_b   1.000
_cell.length_c   1.000
_cell.angle_alpha   90.00
_cell.angle_beta   90.00
_cell.angle_gamma   90.00
#
_symmetry.space_group_name_H-M   'P 1'
#
loop_
_entity.id
_entity.type
_entity.pdbx_description
1 polymer ?
#
loop_
_entity_poly.entity_id
_entity_poly.type
_entity_poly.pdbx_seq_one_letter_code
_entity_poly.pdbx_strand_id
1 'polypeptide(L)'
;MISYKERNPVTAKITSKNQVTIPKSIRTALDIKSHDHIIFYTNEQGDVVIKSVDKKKAFWEKVEEQQATYGSIDDTEMTWGEDLEAEDFD
;
A
#
# COMPACT_ATOMS: atom_id res chain seq x y z
N MET A 1 -14.56 -25.67 -2.60
CA MET A 1 -13.80 -25.82 -1.33
C MET A 1 -12.32 -25.65 -1.65
N ILE A 2 -11.71 -24.53 -1.26
CA ILE A 2 -10.30 -24.27 -1.57
C ILE A 2 -9.47 -25.11 -0.61
N SER A 3 -8.81 -26.15 -1.11
CA SER A 3 -7.90 -27.00 -0.33
C SER A 3 -6.63 -26.20 -0.02
N TYR A 4 -6.47 -25.76 1.23
CA TYR A 4 -5.22 -25.20 1.71
C TYR A 4 -4.21 -26.35 1.85
N LYS A 5 -3.40 -26.55 0.81
CA LYS A 5 -2.25 -27.46 0.88
C LYS A 5 -1.29 -26.89 1.91
N GLU A 6 -1.20 -27.52 3.09
CA GLU A 6 -0.38 -27.04 4.21
C GLU A 6 1.07 -26.84 3.76
N ARG A 7 1.44 -25.58 3.52
CA ARG A 7 2.85 -25.19 3.43
C ARG A 7 3.29 -24.96 4.86
N ASN A 8 4.19 -25.81 5.34
CA ASN A 8 4.91 -25.79 6.63
C ASN A 8 4.48 -24.67 7.60
N PRO A 9 3.73 -24.97 8.69
CA PRO A 9 3.20 -23.95 9.59
C PRO A 9 4.33 -23.14 10.21
N VAL A 10 4.18 -21.82 10.21
CA VAL A 10 5.15 -20.89 10.81
C VAL A 10 4.49 -20.21 12.00
N THR A 11 5.11 -20.31 13.18
CA THR A 11 4.62 -19.66 14.40
C THR A 11 5.31 -18.32 14.61
N ALA A 12 4.55 -17.35 15.12
CA ALA A 12 5.05 -16.03 15.50
C ALA A 12 4.54 -15.67 16.89
N LYS A 13 5.38 -14.98 17.67
CA LYS A 13 5.02 -14.53 19.03
C LYS A 13 4.48 -13.10 18.97
N ILE A 14 3.43 -12.84 19.74
CA ILE A 14 2.92 -11.48 19.97
C ILE A 14 3.91 -10.73 20.87
N THR A 15 4.36 -9.56 20.45
CA THR A 15 5.24 -8.70 21.25
C THR A 15 4.46 -7.98 22.35
N SER A 16 5.16 -7.39 23.33
CA SER A 16 4.53 -6.61 24.41
C SER A 16 3.72 -5.40 23.92
N LYS A 17 3.91 -4.97 22.66
CA LYS A 17 3.13 -3.90 22.01
C LYS A 17 1.94 -4.44 21.21
N ASN A 18 1.54 -5.68 21.43
CA ASN A 18 0.48 -6.36 20.68
C ASN A 18 0.74 -6.45 19.17
N GLN A 19 2.01 -6.53 18.76
CA GLN A 19 2.39 -6.69 17.35
C GLN A 19 2.71 -8.15 17.03
N VAL A 20 2.25 -8.64 15.88
CA VAL A 20 2.68 -9.92 15.29
C VAL A 20 3.64 -9.64 14.14
N THR A 21 4.80 -10.29 14.17
CA THR A 21 5.74 -10.23 13.04
C THR A 21 5.27 -11.16 11.93
N ILE A 22 5.15 -10.64 10.71
CA ILE A 22 4.89 -11.45 9.52
C ILE A 22 6.22 -12.09 9.07
N PRO A 23 6.34 -13.43 9.12
CA PRO A 23 7.55 -14.14 8.70
C PRO A 23 7.92 -13.87 7.24
N LYS A 24 9.21 -13.95 6.92
CA LYS A 24 9.73 -13.64 5.57
C LYS A 24 9.05 -14.45 4.47
N SER A 25 8.80 -15.73 4.71
CA SER A 25 8.11 -16.63 3.77
C SER A 25 6.72 -16.14 3.38
N ILE A 26 5.93 -15.71 4.37
CA ILE A 26 4.57 -15.18 4.15
C ILE A 26 4.63 -13.83 3.44
N ARG A 27 5.58 -12.97 3.85
CA ARG A 27 5.80 -11.66 3.23
C ARG A 27 6.11 -11.78 1.73
N THR A 28 7.00 -12.70 1.36
CA THR A 28 7.35 -12.97 -0.04
C THR A 28 6.16 -13.56 -0.81
N ALA A 29 5.39 -14.45 -0.19
CA ALA A 29 4.22 -15.05 -0.84
C ALA A 29 3.11 -14.03 -1.16
N LEU A 30 2.96 -12.99 -0.34
CA LEU A 30 1.97 -11.92 -0.50
C LEU A 30 2.53 -10.66 -1.17
N ASP A 31 3.80 -10.65 -1.59
CA ASP A 31 4.53 -9.50 -2.13
C ASP A 31 4.38 -8.20 -1.29
N ILE A 32 4.40 -8.35 0.05
CA ILE A 32 4.26 -7.23 0.98
C ILE A 32 5.63 -6.60 1.25
N LYS A 33 5.73 -5.28 1.11
CA LYS A 33 6.93 -4.49 1.39
C LYS A 33 6.77 -3.69 2.68
N SER A 34 7.87 -3.09 3.13
CA SER A 34 7.82 -2.13 4.24
C SER A 34 6.91 -0.96 3.86
N HIS A 35 6.12 -0.46 4.82
CA HIS A 35 5.11 0.60 4.64
C HIS A 35 3.87 0.22 3.82
N ASP A 36 3.73 -1.04 3.36
CA ASP A 36 2.48 -1.48 2.75
C ASP A 36 1.38 -1.67 3.80
N HIS A 37 0.16 -1.30 3.41
CA HIS A 37 -1.04 -1.64 4.16
C HIS A 37 -1.47 -3.09 3.86
N ILE A 38 -1.99 -3.76 4.89
CA ILE A 38 -2.54 -5.11 4.82
C ILE A 38 -3.91 -5.13 5.46
N ILE A 39 -4.78 -6.00 4.98
CA ILE A 39 -6.13 -6.18 5.50
C ILE A 39 -6.18 -7.48 6.29
N PHE A 40 -6.73 -7.39 7.50
CA PHE A 40 -7.10 -8.54 8.31
C PHE A 40 -8.62 -8.68 8.30
N TYR A 41 -9.10 -9.91 8.11
CA TYR A 41 -10.50 -10.23 8.32
C TYR A 41 -10.64 -11.61 8.94
N THR A 42 -11.71 -11.83 9.68
CA THR A 42 -12.08 -13.13 10.22
C THR A 42 -13.00 -13.82 9.23
N ASN A 43 -12.72 -15.08 8.87
CA ASN A 43 -13.63 -15.88 8.05
C ASN A 43 -14.74 -16.51 8.94
N GLU A 44 -15.69 -17.20 8.31
CA GLU A 44 -16.78 -17.90 9.03
C GLU A 44 -16.29 -19.05 9.93
N GLN A 45 -15.06 -19.51 9.74
CA GLN A 45 -14.42 -20.59 10.50
C GLN A 45 -13.68 -20.07 11.73
N GLY A 46 -13.63 -18.74 11.92
CA GLY A 46 -12.90 -18.10 13.01
C GLY A 46 -11.41 -17.88 12.74
N ASP A 47 -10.92 -18.19 11.53
CA ASP A 47 -9.53 -17.95 11.16
C ASP A 47 -9.32 -16.49 10.78
N VAL A 48 -8.15 -15.97 11.14
CA VAL A 48 -7.67 -14.66 10.67
C VAL A 48 -7.00 -14.85 9.31
N VAL A 49 -7.55 -14.17 8.31
CA VAL A 49 -6.98 -14.14 6.96
C VAL A 49 -6.32 -12.79 6.70
N ILE A 50 -5.12 -12.85 6.12
CA ILE A 50 -4.33 -11.67 5.75
C ILE A 50 -4.37 -11.53 4.23
N LYS A 51 -4.67 -10.32 3.75
CA LYS A 51 -4.58 -9.97 2.32
C LYS A 51 -3.70 -8.73 2.12
N SER A 52 -2.97 -8.70 1.02
CA SER A 52 -2.34 -7.49 0.52
C SER A 52 -3.42 -6.52 0.03
N VAL A 53 -3.25 -5.23 0.29
CA VAL A 53 -4.08 -4.20 -0.34
C VAL A 53 -3.73 -4.12 -1.83
N ASP A 54 -4.75 -4.05 -2.67
CA ASP A 54 -4.57 -3.90 -4.11
C ASP A 54 -4.10 -2.47 -4.43
N LYS A 55 -2.78 -2.30 -4.54
CA LYS A 55 -2.13 -0.99 -4.66
C LYS A 55 -2.62 -0.20 -5.87
N LYS A 56 -2.93 -0.89 -6.97
CA LYS A 56 -3.44 -0.27 -8.19
C LYS A 56 -4.78 0.39 -7.93
N LYS A 57 -5.68 -0.30 -7.21
CA LYS A 57 -7.00 0.24 -6.86
C LYS A 57 -6.88 1.46 -5.95
N ALA A 58 -6.09 1.36 -4.89
CA ALA A 58 -5.89 2.46 -3.93
C ALA A 58 -5.24 3.71 -4.56
N PHE A 59 -4.40 3.54 -5.58
CA PHE A 59 -3.81 4.65 -6.32
C PHE A 59 -4.86 5.40 -7.15
N TRP A 60 -5.69 4.68 -7.92
CA TRP A 60 -6.70 5.31 -8.76
C TRP A 60 -7.83 5.96 -7.96
N GLU A 61 -8.21 5.38 -6.81
CA GLU A 61 -9.16 6.02 -5.88
C GLU A 61 -8.67 7.41 -5.44
N LYS A 62 -7.37 7.56 -5.11
CA LYS A 62 -6.79 8.87 -4.76
C LYS A 62 -6.76 9.85 -5.93
N VAL A 63 -6.50 9.36 -7.14
CA VAL A 63 -6.53 10.20 -8.35
C VAL A 63 -7.96 10.71 -8.60
N GLU A 64 -8.97 9.86 -8.43
CA GLU A 64 -10.37 10.25 -8.54
C GLU A 64 -10.77 11.29 -7.47
N GLU A 65 -10.35 11.12 -6.22
CA GLU A 65 -10.56 12.09 -5.14
C GLU A 65 -9.94 13.46 -5.46
N GLN A 66 -8.71 13.48 -5.99
CA GLN A 66 -8.05 14.71 -6.40
C GLN A 66 -8.74 15.37 -7.60
N GLN A 67 -9.13 14.59 -8.61
CA GLN A 67 -9.85 15.10 -9.77
C GLN A 67 -11.23 15.66 -9.37
N ALA A 68 -11.91 15.05 -8.41
CA ALA A 68 -13.16 15.56 -7.87
C ALA A 68 -12.99 16.89 -7.11
N THR A 69 -11.85 17.08 -6.45
CA THR A 69 -11.57 18.28 -5.63
C THR A 69 -11.02 19.45 -6.46
N TYR A 70 -10.11 19.16 -7.40
CA TYR A 70 -9.34 20.17 -8.13
C TYR A 70 -9.68 20.25 -9.62
N GLY A 71 -10.54 19.35 -10.13
CA GLY A 71 -10.84 19.24 -11.55
C GLY A 71 -9.80 18.42 -12.32
N SER A 72 -10.10 18.11 -13.59
CA SER A 72 -9.14 17.47 -14.49
C SER A 72 -8.19 18.52 -15.05
N ILE A 73 -6.91 18.37 -14.79
CA ILE A 73 -5.87 19.21 -15.40
C ILE A 73 -5.54 18.59 -16.76
N ASP A 74 -6.00 19.24 -17.85
CA ASP A 74 -5.73 18.84 -19.24
C ASP A 74 -4.59 19.68 -19.86
N ASP A 75 -3.95 20.54 -19.06
CA ASP A 75 -2.89 21.42 -19.53
C ASP A 75 -1.67 20.61 -20.00
N THR A 76 -1.47 20.62 -21.31
CA THR A 76 -0.42 19.86 -22.01
C THR A 76 0.98 20.42 -21.72
N GLU A 77 1.10 21.66 -21.23
CA GLU A 77 2.37 22.32 -20.93
C GLU A 77 2.34 23.05 -19.58
N MET A 78 3.26 22.68 -18.70
CA MET A 78 3.49 23.38 -17.44
C MET A 78 4.42 24.58 -17.71
N THR A 79 3.83 25.77 -17.79
CA THR A 79 4.61 27.01 -17.90
C THR A 79 5.24 27.32 -16.54
N TRP A 80 6.53 27.02 -16.38
CA TRP A 80 7.28 27.23 -15.13
C TRP A 80 7.51 28.70 -14.74
N GLY A 81 6.89 29.64 -15.46
CA GLY A 81 7.11 31.07 -15.29
C GLY A 81 8.47 31.51 -15.83
N GLU A 82 8.71 32.82 -15.81
CA GLU A 82 10.02 33.38 -16.09
C GLU A 82 10.95 33.09 -14.90
N ASP A 83 12.19 32.71 -15.18
CA ASP A 83 13.19 32.39 -14.15
C ASP A 83 13.53 33.67 -13.35
N LEU A 84 13.15 33.70 -12.08
CA LEU A 84 13.29 34.88 -11.20
C LEU A 84 14.62 34.90 -10.43
N GLU A 85 15.50 33.91 -10.63
CA GLU A 85 16.80 33.84 -9.92
C GLU A 85 17.98 34.25 -10.82
N ALA A 86 17.83 35.35 -11.57
CA ALA A 86 18.97 36.12 -12.04
C ALA A 86 19.50 36.99 -10.88
N GLU A 87 20.06 36.37 -9.84
CA GLU A 87 20.94 37.10 -8.94
C GLU A 87 22.24 37.39 -9.70
N ASP A 88 22.45 38.66 -10.02
CA ASP A 88 23.73 39.19 -10.48
C ASP A 88 24.71 39.03 -9.31
N PHE A 89 25.38 37.88 -9.25
CA PHE A 89 26.45 37.61 -8.30
C PHE A 89 27.63 38.53 -8.64
N ASP A 90 27.67 39.70 -7.99
CA ASP A 90 28.81 40.63 -7.97
C ASP A 90 29.86 40.20 -6.91
#